data_AF-A0A6I1ZPU8-F1
#
_entry.id   AF-A0A6I1ZPU8-F1
#
_cell.length_a   1.000
_cell.length_b   1.000
_cell.length_c   1.000
_cell.angle_alpha   90.00
_cell.angle_beta   90.00
_cell.angle_gamma   90.00
#
_symmetry.space_group_name_H-M   'P 1'
#
loop_
_entity.id
_entity.type
_entity.pdbx_description
1 polymer ?
#
loop_
_entity_poly.entity_id
_entity_poly.type
_entity_poly.pdbx_seq_one_letter_code
_entity_poly.pdbx_strand_id
1 'polypeptide(L)'
;MRVGAFDSRALAIAYYRSEAFNRYLKGQEGAGTQETEAQRIYRRAYEAAMADSVISPDELQMLKSLQQALELHEDIIDEAVGEVLRPLPPGPQRSGRWTLVAQNMGWGVGLYGWGIPYVLDVEDKWYVGGVMLSMGTSFYLTWKYTENMDLPEARSQMQRYGGVMGLQYGRALNSMLGYWDNDEFDRGEMAVLMGAVPAGIYVGDRLYRRWRPSTGQAYALSLYGQLGSSVLRTLHQQLAPEPKEYENDERWEEPETAAHIKWRKQRMMFDIAGYPLGTFLGHKLYGRRQYTFGDAMMLVVGRTTGIFYGAMVSDIFGLRVDEHDTAISWIVLAGGLGGIWATDRFIKGEDYSFGQTALLTLGGIAGGAFAFGLGIIADVDFKTKYYDAATIGGSLAGFFLTRRIINPRLELATAGRSGKQPQLNLSLQPAMVGGAVLPTLGIEARW
;
A
#
# COMPACT_ATOMS: atom_id res chain seq x y z
N MET A 1 56.78 -33.76 55.19
CA MET A 1 55.35 -33.67 54.82
C MET A 1 54.59 -33.08 55.99
N ARG A 2 54.05 -31.86 55.85
CA ARG A 2 53.16 -31.23 56.84
C ARG A 2 51.74 -31.37 56.33
N VAL A 3 50.87 -32.02 57.11
CA VAL A 3 49.43 -32.12 56.85
C VAL A 3 48.76 -30.96 57.58
N GLY A 4 48.08 -30.10 56.81
CA GLY A 4 47.35 -28.93 57.31
C GLY A 4 45.98 -29.30 57.85
N ALA A 5 45.61 -28.68 58.98
CA ALA A 5 44.33 -28.83 59.63
C ALA A 5 43.18 -28.28 58.76
N PHE A 6 42.12 -29.09 58.59
CA PHE A 6 40.88 -28.69 57.92
C PHE A 6 40.00 -27.87 58.87
N ASP A 7 39.54 -26.72 58.38
CA ASP A 7 38.68 -25.78 59.11
C ASP A 7 37.21 -26.29 59.13
N SER A 8 36.77 -26.74 60.31
CA SER A 8 35.44 -27.31 60.55
C SER A 8 34.30 -26.28 60.49
N ARG A 9 34.59 -24.97 60.43
CA ARG A 9 33.56 -23.93 60.37
C ARG A 9 32.94 -23.76 58.98
N ALA A 10 33.67 -24.08 57.91
CA ALA A 10 33.16 -23.98 56.54
C ALA A 10 32.07 -25.03 56.23
N LEU A 11 32.16 -26.22 56.83
CA LEU A 11 31.20 -27.31 56.63
C LEU A 11 29.88 -27.08 57.39
N ALA A 12 29.91 -26.42 58.55
CA ALA A 12 28.71 -26.12 59.33
C ALA A 12 27.81 -25.06 58.66
N ILE A 13 28.42 -24.08 57.97
CA ILE A 13 27.69 -23.03 57.23
C ILE A 13 27.05 -23.59 55.97
N ALA A 14 27.69 -24.54 55.29
CA ALA A 14 27.12 -25.21 54.12
C ALA A 14 25.89 -26.08 54.47
N TYR A 15 25.92 -26.76 55.62
CA TYR A 15 24.84 -27.64 56.07
C TYR A 15 23.60 -26.87 56.58
N TYR A 16 23.78 -25.76 57.30
CA TYR A 16 22.65 -24.94 57.76
C TYR A 16 21.93 -24.20 56.63
N ARG A 17 22.66 -23.85 55.55
CA ARG A 17 22.08 -23.20 54.37
C ARG A 17 21.21 -24.15 53.56
N SER A 18 21.50 -25.45 53.53
CA SER A 18 20.70 -26.43 52.77
C SER A 18 19.39 -26.82 53.49
N GLU A 19 19.37 -26.86 54.82
CA GLU A 19 18.12 -27.17 55.55
C GLU A 19 17.11 -26.03 55.53
N ALA A 20 17.56 -24.77 55.67
CA ALA A 20 16.68 -23.61 55.57
C ALA A 20 16.09 -23.46 54.16
N PHE A 21 16.91 -23.72 53.14
CA PHE A 21 16.48 -23.70 51.73
C PHE A 21 15.50 -24.84 51.41
N ASN A 22 15.73 -26.05 51.93
CA ASN A 22 14.81 -27.18 51.75
C ASN A 22 13.48 -27.01 52.51
N ARG A 23 13.46 -26.29 53.65
CA ARG A 23 12.20 -25.95 54.34
C ARG A 23 11.42 -24.85 53.62
N TYR A 24 12.11 -23.90 52.97
CA TYR A 24 11.47 -22.90 52.11
C TYR A 24 10.81 -23.56 50.88
N LEU A 25 11.52 -24.50 50.23
CA LEU A 25 10.99 -25.25 49.08
C LEU A 25 9.82 -26.18 49.48
N LYS A 26 9.92 -26.91 50.59
CA LYS A 26 8.81 -27.75 51.08
C LYS A 26 7.59 -26.96 51.57
N GLY A 27 7.74 -25.67 51.89
CA GLY A 27 6.63 -24.78 52.20
C GLY A 27 5.84 -24.35 50.97
N GLN A 28 6.43 -24.41 49.77
CA GLN A 28 5.77 -24.05 48.51
C GLN A 28 5.07 -25.21 47.80
N GLU A 29 5.47 -26.46 48.05
CA GLU A 29 4.86 -27.64 47.40
C GLU A 29 3.43 -27.99 47.91
N GLY A 30 2.99 -27.40 49.02
CA GLY A 30 1.67 -27.67 49.63
C GLY A 30 0.57 -26.62 49.35
N ALA A 31 0.94 -25.46 48.82
CA ALA A 31 -0.01 -24.42 48.43
C ALA A 31 -0.12 -24.44 46.92
N GLY A 32 -1.23 -24.96 46.37
CA GLY A 32 -1.56 -24.69 44.97
C GLY A 32 -1.41 -23.19 44.75
N THR A 33 -0.49 -22.80 43.88
CA THR A 33 0.06 -21.45 43.73
C THR A 33 -1.07 -20.47 43.45
N GLN A 34 -1.68 -19.94 44.52
CA GLN A 34 -2.66 -18.89 44.40
C GLN A 34 -1.92 -17.66 43.93
N GLU A 35 -2.11 -17.35 42.66
CA GLU A 35 -1.59 -16.15 42.01
C GLU A 35 -1.92 -14.93 42.89
N THR A 36 -0.88 -14.24 43.35
CA THR A 36 -1.03 -13.07 44.20
C THR A 36 -1.75 -11.96 43.43
N GLU A 37 -2.43 -11.06 44.13
CA GLU A 37 -3.13 -9.96 43.48
C GLU A 37 -2.18 -9.08 42.65
N ALA A 38 -0.95 -8.88 43.12
CA ALA A 38 0.13 -8.20 42.41
C ALA A 38 0.50 -8.90 41.08
N GLN A 39 0.71 -10.22 41.11
CA GLN A 39 0.97 -11.02 39.90
C GLN A 39 -0.17 -10.88 38.88
N ARG A 40 -1.42 -10.92 39.36
CA ARG A 40 -2.61 -10.80 38.51
C ARG A 40 -2.76 -9.42 37.86
N ILE A 41 -2.45 -8.35 38.60
CA ILE A 41 -2.43 -6.97 38.08
C ILE A 41 -1.36 -6.83 37.00
N TYR A 42 -0.14 -7.32 37.28
CA TYR A 42 0.96 -7.28 36.34
C TYR A 42 0.66 -8.07 35.06
N ARG A 43 0.13 -9.30 35.19
CA ARG A 43 -0.26 -10.15 34.06
C ARG A 43 -1.25 -9.44 33.13
N ARG A 44 -2.29 -8.81 33.69
CA ARG A 44 -3.28 -8.05 32.90
C ARG A 44 -2.68 -6.84 32.19
N ALA A 45 -1.78 -6.11 32.85
CA ALA A 45 -1.09 -4.99 32.23
C ALA A 45 -0.17 -5.46 31.09
N TYR A 46 0.52 -6.57 31.30
CA TYR A 46 1.36 -7.21 30.29
C TYR A 46 0.54 -7.72 29.10
N GLU A 47 -0.58 -8.41 29.33
CA GLU A 47 -1.52 -8.84 28.29
C GLU A 47 -2.09 -7.66 27.49
N ALA A 48 -2.43 -6.56 28.16
CA ALA A 48 -2.89 -5.35 27.50
C ALA A 48 -1.79 -4.70 26.64
N ALA A 49 -0.55 -4.66 27.14
CA ALA A 49 0.60 -4.19 26.37
C ALA A 49 0.98 -5.13 25.21
N MET A 50 0.65 -6.41 25.30
CA MET A 50 0.86 -7.43 24.25
C MET A 50 -0.34 -7.57 23.29
N ALA A 51 -1.40 -6.78 23.45
CA ALA A 51 -2.63 -6.93 22.67
C ALA A 51 -2.41 -6.75 21.15
N ASP A 52 -1.41 -5.97 20.75
CA ASP A 52 -0.99 -5.75 19.36
C ASP A 52 0.22 -6.61 18.96
N SER A 53 0.60 -7.58 19.80
CA SER A 53 1.77 -8.46 19.64
C SER A 53 3.13 -7.75 19.69
N VAL A 54 3.21 -6.47 20.03
CA VAL A 54 4.46 -5.71 20.10
C VAL A 54 4.45 -4.76 21.30
N ILE A 55 5.18 -5.10 22.37
CA ILE A 55 5.41 -4.18 23.49
C ILE A 55 6.31 -3.04 23.03
N SER A 56 5.76 -1.83 22.96
CA SER A 56 6.52 -0.61 22.66
C SER A 56 7.50 -0.26 23.79
N PRO A 57 8.57 0.53 23.52
CA PRO A 57 9.50 0.96 24.56
C PRO A 57 8.84 1.63 25.76
N ASP A 58 7.80 2.43 25.52
CA ASP A 58 7.04 3.12 26.57
C ASP A 58 6.22 2.13 27.40
N GLU A 59 5.54 1.18 26.76
CA GLU A 59 4.83 0.10 27.46
C GLU A 59 5.79 -0.76 28.28
N LEU A 60 6.97 -1.06 27.74
CA LEU A 60 8.01 -1.77 28.48
C LEU A 60 8.46 -0.97 29.71
N GLN A 61 8.60 0.35 29.59
CA GLN A 61 8.97 1.21 30.72
C GLN A 61 7.83 1.32 31.74
N MET A 62 6.58 1.35 31.31
CA MET A 62 5.40 1.29 32.19
C MET A 62 5.33 -0.06 32.91
N LEU A 63 5.58 -1.17 32.21
CA LEU A 63 5.62 -2.50 32.81
C LEU A 63 6.74 -2.61 33.85
N LYS A 64 7.94 -2.07 33.57
CA LYS A 64 9.03 -2.02 34.55
C LYS A 64 8.67 -1.18 35.78
N SER A 65 8.04 -0.02 35.57
CA SER A 65 7.58 0.84 36.66
C SER A 65 6.51 0.14 37.51
N LEU A 66 5.58 -0.58 36.86
CA LEU A 66 4.54 -1.36 37.52
C LEU A 66 5.12 -2.55 38.29
N GLN A 67 6.09 -3.26 37.72
CA GLN A 67 6.85 -4.32 38.41
C GLN A 67 7.47 -3.79 39.70
N GLN A 68 8.13 -2.63 39.63
CA GLN A 68 8.80 -2.05 40.78
C GLN A 68 7.80 -1.58 41.85
N ALA A 69 6.67 -1.00 41.44
CA ALA A 69 5.61 -0.57 42.36
C ALA A 69 4.90 -1.74 43.06
N LEU A 70 4.83 -2.90 42.41
CA LEU A 70 4.23 -4.12 42.95
C LEU A 70 5.22 -5.01 43.71
N GLU A 71 6.48 -4.57 43.83
CA GLU A 71 7.58 -5.31 44.47
C GLU A 71 7.75 -6.74 43.91
N LEU A 72 7.51 -6.93 42.61
CA LEU A 72 7.62 -8.23 41.96
C LEU A 72 9.07 -8.56 41.60
N HIS A 73 9.53 -9.73 42.04
CA HIS A 73 10.84 -10.28 41.69
C HIS A 73 10.88 -10.77 40.24
N GLU A 74 12.04 -10.69 39.56
CA GLU A 74 12.22 -11.09 38.15
C GLU A 74 11.77 -12.55 37.90
N ASP A 75 12.07 -13.43 38.83
CA ASP A 75 11.77 -14.86 38.80
C ASP A 75 10.25 -15.15 38.81
N ILE A 76 9.47 -14.31 39.52
CA ILE A 76 8.00 -14.37 39.51
C ILE A 76 7.44 -13.85 38.18
N ILE A 77 8.09 -12.86 37.59
CA ILE A 77 7.70 -12.31 36.29
C ILE A 77 8.00 -13.32 35.21
N ASP A 78 9.15 -13.98 35.22
CA ASP A 78 9.49 -15.00 34.23
C ASP A 78 8.53 -16.20 34.28
N GLU A 79 7.95 -16.53 35.44
CA GLU A 79 6.89 -17.53 35.55
C GLU A 79 5.54 -17.02 35.04
N ALA A 80 5.10 -15.83 35.50
CA ALA A 80 3.84 -15.22 35.10
C ALA A 80 3.81 -14.86 33.61
N VAL A 81 4.94 -14.41 33.08
CA VAL A 81 5.16 -14.03 31.69
C VAL A 81 5.57 -15.25 30.87
N GLY A 82 6.27 -16.25 31.41
CA GLY A 82 6.62 -17.48 30.71
C GLY A 82 5.41 -18.28 30.21
N GLU A 83 4.30 -18.26 30.95
CA GLU A 83 3.01 -18.77 30.48
C GLU A 83 2.41 -17.91 29.35
N VAL A 84 2.51 -16.58 29.45
CA VAL A 84 2.00 -15.60 28.48
C VAL A 84 2.89 -15.49 27.23
N LEU A 85 4.17 -15.84 27.35
CA LEU A 85 5.19 -15.89 26.30
C LEU A 85 5.12 -17.16 25.46
N ARG A 86 4.22 -18.10 25.78
CA ARG A 86 3.73 -18.99 24.72
C ARG A 86 3.20 -18.05 23.65
N PRO A 87 3.89 -17.92 22.49
CA PRO A 87 3.52 -16.91 21.52
C PRO A 87 2.06 -17.16 21.20
N LEU A 88 1.19 -16.24 21.66
CA LEU A 88 -0.20 -16.26 21.26
C LEU A 88 -0.13 -16.37 19.74
N PRO A 89 -0.79 -17.37 19.13
CA PRO A 89 -0.75 -17.52 17.68
C PRO A 89 -1.10 -16.13 17.14
N PRO A 90 -0.18 -15.50 16.37
CA PRO A 90 -0.28 -14.09 16.06
C PRO A 90 -1.69 -13.85 15.54
N GLY A 91 -2.39 -12.91 16.18
CA GLY A 91 -3.73 -12.56 15.75
C GLY A 91 -3.72 -12.29 14.25
N PRO A 92 -4.82 -12.58 13.52
CA PRO A 92 -4.87 -12.35 12.08
C PRO A 92 -4.37 -10.93 11.78
N GLN A 93 -3.36 -10.79 10.93
CA GLN A 93 -2.80 -9.49 10.59
C GLN A 93 -3.84 -8.73 9.78
N ARG A 94 -4.25 -7.56 10.26
CA ARG A 94 -5.36 -6.79 9.66
C ARG A 94 -4.92 -5.45 9.07
N SER A 95 -3.62 -5.24 8.89
CA SER A 95 -3.09 -3.96 8.38
C SER A 95 -3.65 -3.60 7.00
N GLY A 96 -3.90 -4.61 6.15
CA GLY A 96 -4.45 -4.43 4.81
C GLY A 96 -5.96 -4.27 4.73
N ARG A 97 -6.68 -4.36 5.85
CA ARG A 97 -8.15 -4.37 5.85
C ARG A 97 -8.74 -3.06 5.35
N TRP A 98 -8.23 -1.93 5.83
CA TRP A 98 -8.77 -0.62 5.48
C TRP A 98 -8.53 -0.28 3.99
N THR A 99 -7.37 -0.63 3.43
CA THR A 99 -7.06 -0.38 2.01
C THR A 99 -7.98 -1.18 1.09
N LEU A 100 -8.28 -2.42 1.44
CA LEU A 100 -9.20 -3.26 0.68
C LEU A 100 -10.64 -2.77 0.78
N VAL A 101 -11.09 -2.38 1.98
CA VAL A 101 -12.43 -1.79 2.20
C VAL A 101 -12.57 -0.52 1.37
N ALA A 102 -11.60 0.40 1.43
CA ALA A 102 -11.64 1.65 0.67
C ALA A 102 -11.69 1.40 -0.84
N GLN A 103 -10.91 0.45 -1.36
CA GLN A 103 -10.97 0.12 -2.79
C GLN A 103 -12.32 -0.50 -3.17
N ASN A 104 -12.86 -1.43 -2.38
CA ASN A 104 -14.15 -2.05 -2.66
C ASN A 104 -15.30 -1.06 -2.53
N MET A 105 -15.20 -0.05 -1.67
CA MET A 105 -16.13 1.10 -1.70
C MET A 105 -16.01 1.88 -3.01
N GLY A 106 -14.79 2.11 -3.50
CA GLY A 106 -14.56 2.71 -4.82
C GLY A 106 -15.22 1.91 -5.95
N TRP A 107 -15.08 0.57 -5.93
CA TRP A 107 -15.80 -0.30 -6.86
C TRP A 107 -17.31 -0.25 -6.64
N GLY A 108 -17.75 -0.24 -5.37
CA GLY A 108 -19.15 -0.16 -4.98
C GLY A 108 -19.83 1.10 -5.50
N VAL A 109 -19.20 2.26 -5.39
CA VAL A 109 -19.73 3.52 -5.93
C VAL A 109 -19.62 3.56 -7.46
N GLY A 110 -18.42 3.32 -7.98
CA GLY A 110 -18.13 3.53 -9.39
C GLY A 110 -18.70 2.43 -10.29
N LEU A 111 -18.31 1.18 -10.07
CA LEU A 111 -18.67 0.07 -10.95
C LEU A 111 -20.07 -0.46 -10.64
N TYR A 112 -20.36 -0.81 -9.38
CA TYR A 112 -21.64 -1.43 -9.02
C TYR A 112 -22.75 -0.41 -8.81
N GLY A 113 -22.41 0.78 -8.30
CA GLY A 113 -23.36 1.85 -8.03
C GLY A 113 -23.93 2.42 -9.31
N TRP A 114 -23.09 2.59 -10.34
CA TRP A 114 -23.55 2.93 -11.68
C TRP A 114 -24.07 1.70 -12.45
N GLY A 115 -23.35 0.58 -12.39
CA GLY A 115 -23.61 -0.57 -13.23
C GLY A 115 -24.89 -1.34 -12.90
N ILE A 116 -25.26 -1.47 -11.63
CA ILE A 116 -26.51 -2.19 -11.26
C ILE A 116 -27.73 -1.43 -11.79
N PRO A 117 -27.92 -0.12 -11.50
CA PRO A 117 -29.03 0.63 -12.10
C PRO A 117 -28.99 0.61 -13.62
N TYR A 118 -27.81 0.74 -14.23
CA TYR A 118 -27.66 0.72 -15.68
C TYR A 118 -28.15 -0.58 -16.33
N VAL A 119 -27.71 -1.73 -15.81
CA VAL A 119 -28.10 -3.05 -16.32
C VAL A 119 -29.58 -3.34 -16.08
N LEU A 120 -30.13 -2.82 -14.97
CA LEU A 120 -31.53 -3.00 -14.61
C LEU A 120 -32.48 -1.94 -15.21
N ASP A 121 -31.95 -0.97 -15.96
CA ASP A 121 -32.73 0.12 -16.56
C ASP A 121 -33.47 0.99 -15.54
N VAL A 122 -32.78 1.33 -14.46
CA VAL A 122 -33.36 2.02 -13.31
C VAL A 122 -33.01 3.51 -13.34
N GLU A 123 -34.02 4.37 -13.42
CA GLU A 123 -33.88 5.82 -13.54
C GLU A 123 -34.18 6.60 -12.24
N ASP A 124 -33.97 7.92 -12.28
CA ASP A 124 -34.33 8.91 -11.25
C ASP A 124 -33.80 8.63 -9.83
N LYS A 125 -34.69 8.65 -8.84
CA LYS A 125 -34.38 8.48 -7.41
C LYS A 125 -33.82 7.10 -7.11
N TRP A 126 -34.17 6.10 -7.91
CA TRP A 126 -33.70 4.73 -7.71
C TRP A 126 -32.25 4.57 -8.16
N TYR A 127 -31.83 5.33 -9.18
CA TYR A 127 -30.43 5.43 -9.57
C TYR A 127 -29.58 5.98 -8.41
N VAL A 128 -29.93 7.16 -7.90
CA VAL A 128 -29.19 7.80 -6.79
C VAL A 128 -29.22 6.94 -5.53
N GLY A 129 -30.39 6.39 -5.19
CA GLY A 129 -30.56 5.46 -4.08
C GLY A 129 -29.71 4.20 -4.24
N GLY A 130 -29.63 3.65 -5.45
CA GLY A 130 -28.80 2.50 -5.80
C GLY A 130 -27.31 2.76 -5.62
N VAL A 131 -26.81 3.90 -6.08
CA VAL A 131 -25.41 4.32 -5.89
C VAL A 131 -25.07 4.40 -4.40
N MET A 132 -25.91 5.07 -3.59
CA MET A 132 -25.69 5.23 -2.15
C MET A 132 -25.79 3.88 -1.40
N LEU A 133 -26.75 3.04 -1.77
CA LEU A 133 -26.91 1.70 -1.20
C LEU A 133 -25.71 0.82 -1.55
N SER A 134 -25.19 0.90 -2.78
CA SER A 134 -24.00 0.17 -3.21
C SER A 134 -22.75 0.62 -2.44
N MET A 135 -22.60 1.91 -2.15
CA MET A 135 -21.53 2.43 -1.29
C MET A 135 -21.59 1.85 0.13
N GLY A 136 -22.76 1.92 0.79
CA GLY A 136 -22.93 1.39 2.15
C GLY A 136 -22.78 -0.13 2.22
N THR A 137 -23.34 -0.83 1.22
CA THR A 137 -23.29 -2.30 1.13
C THR A 137 -21.87 -2.79 0.87
N SER A 138 -21.12 -2.14 -0.03
CA SER A 138 -19.73 -2.51 -0.30
C SER A 138 -18.81 -2.29 0.91
N PHE A 139 -19.00 -1.21 1.68
CA PHE A 139 -18.32 -1.01 2.96
C PHE A 139 -18.65 -2.14 3.94
N TYR A 140 -19.93 -2.36 4.23
CA TYR A 140 -20.36 -3.33 5.24
C TYR A 140 -19.97 -4.76 4.87
N LEU A 141 -20.24 -5.18 3.64
CA LEU A 141 -19.92 -6.53 3.17
C LEU A 141 -18.41 -6.77 3.15
N THR A 142 -17.61 -5.81 2.69
CA THR A 142 -16.15 -5.98 2.70
C THR A 142 -15.60 -5.99 4.12
N TRP A 143 -16.10 -5.10 4.99
CA TRP A 143 -15.71 -5.07 6.40
C TRP A 143 -16.05 -6.40 7.07
N LYS A 144 -17.26 -6.94 6.88
CA LYS A 144 -17.69 -8.21 7.46
C LYS A 144 -16.92 -9.40 6.89
N TYR A 145 -16.73 -9.44 5.57
CA TYR A 145 -15.96 -10.48 4.89
C TYR A 145 -14.52 -10.56 5.40
N THR A 146 -13.89 -9.40 5.65
CA THR A 146 -12.49 -9.30 6.10
C THR A 146 -12.32 -9.42 7.61
N GLU A 147 -13.40 -9.51 8.39
CA GLU A 147 -13.33 -9.51 9.86
C GLU A 147 -12.44 -10.64 10.40
N ASN A 148 -12.54 -11.84 9.84
CA ASN A 148 -11.80 -13.01 10.32
C ASN A 148 -10.66 -13.44 9.39
N MET A 149 -10.27 -12.58 8.44
CA MET A 149 -9.19 -12.89 7.49
C MET A 149 -7.85 -12.41 8.03
N ASP A 150 -6.83 -13.27 7.89
CA ASP A 150 -5.43 -12.83 7.91
C ASP A 150 -5.13 -12.08 6.60
N LEU A 151 -5.18 -10.75 6.67
CA LEU A 151 -5.10 -9.84 5.55
C LEU A 151 -3.98 -8.81 5.78
N PRO A 152 -2.71 -9.25 5.71
CA PRO A 152 -1.58 -8.33 5.72
C PRO A 152 -1.64 -7.40 4.51
N GLU A 153 -0.96 -6.24 4.58
CA GLU A 153 -0.98 -5.23 3.52
C GLU A 153 -0.57 -5.81 2.16
N ALA A 154 0.42 -6.71 2.13
CA ALA A 154 0.85 -7.41 0.92
C ALA A 154 -0.29 -8.19 0.25
N ARG A 155 -1.13 -8.87 1.04
CA ARG A 155 -2.28 -9.63 0.55
C ARG A 155 -3.36 -8.72 0.02
N SER A 156 -3.67 -7.66 0.77
CA SER A 156 -4.59 -6.61 0.34
C SER A 156 -4.14 -6.01 -0.99
N GLN A 157 -2.89 -5.56 -1.10
CA GLN A 157 -2.37 -4.98 -2.33
C GLN A 157 -2.44 -5.93 -3.53
N MET A 158 -2.15 -7.22 -3.34
CA MET A 158 -2.30 -8.21 -4.42
C MET A 158 -3.75 -8.42 -4.84
N GLN A 159 -4.70 -8.42 -3.89
CA GLN A 159 -6.13 -8.44 -4.20
C GLN A 159 -6.56 -7.17 -4.95
N ARG A 160 -6.09 -6.00 -4.50
CA ARG A 160 -6.39 -4.71 -5.14
C ARG A 160 -5.87 -4.66 -6.57
N TYR A 161 -4.62 -5.09 -6.76
CA TYR A 161 -4.01 -5.24 -8.07
C TYR A 161 -4.79 -6.22 -8.95
N GLY A 162 -5.20 -7.36 -8.37
CA GLY A 162 -6.08 -8.32 -9.01
C GLY A 162 -7.40 -7.70 -9.49
N GLY A 163 -8.05 -6.88 -8.67
CA GLY A 163 -9.27 -6.17 -9.07
C GLY A 163 -9.07 -5.22 -10.25
N VAL A 164 -7.96 -4.46 -10.26
CA VAL A 164 -7.59 -3.62 -11.41
C VAL A 164 -7.32 -4.46 -12.65
N MET A 165 -6.59 -5.56 -12.53
CA MET A 165 -6.41 -6.50 -13.65
C MET A 165 -7.74 -7.06 -14.15
N GLY A 166 -8.63 -7.44 -13.24
CA GLY A 166 -9.97 -7.92 -13.57
C GLY A 166 -10.73 -6.91 -14.42
N LEU A 167 -10.73 -5.64 -14.02
CA LEU A 167 -11.34 -4.57 -14.81
C LEU A 167 -10.76 -4.47 -16.22
N GLN A 168 -9.43 -4.52 -16.35
CA GLN A 168 -8.74 -4.39 -17.64
C GLN A 168 -8.97 -5.61 -18.55
N TYR A 169 -8.98 -6.81 -17.98
CA TYR A 169 -9.36 -8.03 -18.70
C TYR A 169 -10.84 -7.99 -19.10
N GLY A 170 -11.73 -7.47 -18.26
CA GLY A 170 -13.14 -7.26 -18.60
C GLY A 170 -13.30 -6.32 -19.81
N ARG A 171 -12.58 -5.19 -19.82
CA ARG A 171 -12.56 -4.26 -20.98
C ARG A 171 -12.06 -4.95 -22.26
N ALA A 172 -10.98 -5.71 -22.15
CA ALA A 172 -10.46 -6.46 -23.29
C ALA A 172 -11.43 -7.53 -23.79
N LEU A 173 -12.10 -8.25 -22.89
CA LEU A 173 -13.14 -9.21 -23.24
C LEU A 173 -14.31 -8.52 -23.95
N ASN A 174 -14.75 -7.38 -23.44
CA ASN A 174 -15.82 -6.61 -24.07
C ASN A 174 -15.45 -6.15 -25.48
N SER A 175 -14.21 -5.68 -25.66
CA SER A 175 -13.67 -5.36 -26.99
C SER A 175 -13.65 -6.60 -27.90
N MET A 176 -13.26 -7.77 -27.40
CA MET A 176 -13.27 -9.00 -28.21
C MET A 176 -14.68 -9.45 -28.62
N LEU A 177 -15.62 -9.36 -27.68
CA LEU A 177 -17.03 -9.71 -27.87
C LEU A 177 -17.79 -8.69 -28.75
N GLY A 178 -17.20 -7.52 -29.02
CA GLY A 178 -17.80 -6.48 -29.85
C GLY A 178 -18.80 -5.59 -29.11
N TYR A 179 -18.83 -5.64 -27.76
CA TYR A 179 -19.72 -4.76 -26.99
C TYR A 179 -19.30 -3.29 -27.05
N TRP A 180 -18.05 -3.00 -27.39
CA TRP A 180 -17.52 -1.63 -27.61
C TRP A 180 -17.64 -1.16 -29.06
N ASP A 181 -18.20 -1.97 -29.95
CA ASP A 181 -18.31 -1.64 -31.38
C ASP A 181 -19.60 -0.82 -31.65
N ASN A 182 -20.47 -0.66 -30.65
CA ASN A 182 -21.68 0.17 -30.71
C ASN A 182 -21.43 1.49 -29.96
N ASP A 183 -21.97 2.60 -30.48
CA ASP A 183 -21.88 3.93 -29.83
C ASP A 183 -22.63 4.00 -28.49
N GLU A 184 -23.53 3.04 -28.24
CA GLU A 184 -24.24 2.89 -26.98
C GLU A 184 -23.56 1.84 -26.08
N PHE A 185 -23.29 2.23 -24.85
CA PHE A 185 -22.69 1.38 -23.83
C PHE A 185 -23.58 0.15 -23.56
N ASP A 186 -23.15 -1.07 -23.89
CA ASP A 186 -24.02 -2.25 -23.77
C ASP A 186 -24.19 -2.67 -22.28
N ARG A 187 -25.39 -3.12 -21.87
CA ARG A 187 -25.61 -3.71 -20.53
C ARG A 187 -24.75 -4.96 -20.32
N GLY A 188 -24.53 -5.73 -21.38
CA GLY A 188 -23.60 -6.87 -21.40
C GLY A 188 -22.16 -6.45 -21.11
N GLU A 189 -21.75 -5.28 -21.59
CA GLU A 189 -20.43 -4.71 -21.29
C GLU A 189 -20.23 -4.56 -19.78
N MET A 190 -21.18 -3.88 -19.14
CA MET A 190 -21.15 -3.62 -17.71
C MET A 190 -21.16 -4.93 -16.89
N ALA A 191 -21.99 -5.90 -17.29
CA ALA A 191 -22.07 -7.19 -16.63
C ALA A 191 -20.71 -7.94 -16.66
N VAL A 192 -19.99 -7.89 -17.79
CA VAL A 192 -18.65 -8.47 -17.90
C VAL A 192 -17.67 -7.77 -16.97
N LEU A 193 -17.68 -6.43 -16.89
CA LEU A 193 -16.81 -5.68 -15.98
C LEU A 193 -17.09 -6.03 -14.50
N MET A 194 -18.37 -6.10 -14.12
CA MET A 194 -18.82 -6.47 -12.77
C MET A 194 -18.40 -7.89 -12.40
N GLY A 195 -18.42 -8.84 -13.34
CA GLY A 195 -17.93 -10.21 -13.12
C GLY A 195 -16.40 -10.31 -13.08
N ALA A 196 -15.71 -9.50 -13.89
CA ALA A 196 -14.27 -9.59 -14.06
C ALA A 196 -13.48 -9.04 -12.86
N VAL A 197 -13.97 -7.99 -12.18
CA VAL A 197 -13.28 -7.41 -11.00
C VAL A 197 -13.14 -8.43 -9.85
N PRO A 198 -14.21 -9.11 -9.37
CA PRO A 198 -14.09 -10.14 -8.34
C PRO A 198 -13.22 -11.33 -8.77
N ALA A 199 -13.32 -11.75 -10.04
CA ALA A 199 -12.45 -12.81 -10.59
C ALA A 199 -10.97 -12.40 -10.52
N GLY A 200 -10.68 -11.14 -10.87
CA GLY A 200 -9.35 -10.55 -10.73
C GLY A 200 -8.86 -10.51 -9.27
N ILE A 201 -9.70 -10.07 -8.33
CA ILE A 201 -9.39 -10.08 -6.88
C ILE A 201 -9.02 -11.49 -6.42
N TYR A 202 -9.78 -12.51 -6.84
CA TYR A 202 -9.50 -13.91 -6.53
C TYR A 202 -8.14 -14.37 -7.09
N VAL A 203 -7.83 -14.03 -8.34
CA VAL A 203 -6.52 -14.32 -8.96
C VAL A 203 -5.39 -13.62 -8.20
N GLY A 204 -5.58 -12.37 -7.80
CA GLY A 204 -4.64 -11.62 -6.95
C GLY A 204 -4.37 -12.33 -5.62
N ASP A 205 -5.41 -12.80 -4.94
CA ASP A 205 -5.29 -13.58 -3.70
C ASP A 205 -4.53 -14.90 -3.92
N ARG A 206 -4.81 -15.58 -5.03
CA ARG A 206 -4.13 -16.83 -5.40
C ARG A 206 -2.63 -16.60 -5.65
N LEU A 207 -2.27 -15.51 -6.33
CA LEU A 207 -0.88 -15.12 -6.56
C LEU A 207 -0.18 -14.78 -5.24
N TYR A 208 -0.85 -14.06 -4.33
CA TYR A 208 -0.34 -13.81 -2.99
C TYR A 208 -0.05 -15.11 -2.23
N ARG A 209 -1.00 -16.06 -2.19
CA ARG A 209 -0.79 -17.35 -1.50
C ARG A 209 0.36 -18.16 -2.10
N ARG A 210 0.54 -18.08 -3.42
CA ARG A 210 1.60 -18.80 -4.15
C ARG A 210 2.99 -18.23 -3.88
N TRP A 211 3.14 -16.91 -3.92
CA TRP A 211 4.45 -16.25 -3.86
C TRP A 211 4.80 -15.69 -2.49
N ARG A 212 3.78 -15.46 -1.62
CA ARG A 212 3.89 -14.84 -0.30
C ARG A 212 4.78 -13.59 -0.33
N PRO A 213 4.53 -12.64 -1.24
CA PRO A 213 5.36 -11.46 -1.35
C PRO A 213 5.31 -10.64 -0.07
N SER A 214 6.42 -9.97 0.27
CA SER A 214 6.38 -8.90 1.27
C SER A 214 5.50 -7.75 0.78
N THR A 215 5.14 -6.81 1.68
CA THR A 215 4.34 -5.64 1.30
C THR A 215 4.98 -4.89 0.13
N GLY A 216 6.27 -4.56 0.21
CA GLY A 216 6.88 -3.83 -0.88
C GLY A 216 7.08 -4.64 -2.16
N GLN A 217 7.24 -5.96 -2.06
CA GLN A 217 7.20 -6.84 -3.23
C GLN A 217 5.82 -6.82 -3.90
N ALA A 218 4.71 -6.88 -3.15
CA ALA A 218 3.36 -6.82 -3.72
C ALA A 218 3.12 -5.53 -4.53
N TYR A 219 3.57 -4.39 -4.01
CA TYR A 219 3.53 -3.12 -4.72
C TYR A 219 4.40 -3.14 -5.98
N ALA A 220 5.65 -3.61 -5.89
CA ALA A 220 6.53 -3.74 -7.05
C ALA A 220 5.92 -4.65 -8.12
N LEU A 221 5.35 -5.80 -7.75
CA LEU A 221 4.65 -6.70 -8.67
C LEU A 221 3.50 -6.01 -9.40
N SER A 222 2.69 -5.22 -8.68
CA SER A 222 1.57 -4.49 -9.27
C SER A 222 2.02 -3.40 -10.23
N LEU A 223 3.11 -2.69 -9.89
CA LEU A 223 3.72 -1.68 -10.75
C LEU A 223 4.27 -2.31 -12.03
N TYR A 224 5.02 -3.39 -11.91
CA TYR A 224 5.61 -4.08 -13.05
C TYR A 224 4.57 -4.71 -13.96
N GLY A 225 3.45 -5.19 -13.41
CA GLY A 225 2.32 -5.63 -14.22
C GLY A 225 1.75 -4.50 -15.10
N GLN A 226 1.52 -3.32 -14.52
CA GLN A 226 1.08 -2.15 -15.29
C GLN A 226 2.12 -1.72 -16.33
N LEU A 227 3.41 -1.73 -15.98
CA LEU A 227 4.48 -1.42 -16.92
C LEU A 227 4.55 -2.41 -18.08
N GLY A 228 4.39 -3.71 -17.81
CA GLY A 228 4.37 -4.72 -18.87
C GLY A 228 3.22 -4.48 -19.87
N SER A 229 2.04 -4.13 -19.35
CA SER A 229 0.89 -3.68 -20.16
C SER A 229 1.22 -2.45 -21.00
N SER A 230 1.80 -1.40 -20.39
CA SER A 230 2.23 -0.21 -21.12
C SER A 230 3.27 -0.51 -22.20
N VAL A 231 4.30 -1.31 -21.90
CA VAL A 231 5.36 -1.71 -22.85
C VAL A 231 4.75 -2.45 -24.04
N LEU A 232 3.93 -3.47 -23.81
CA LEU A 232 3.37 -4.27 -24.90
C LEU A 232 2.36 -3.47 -25.73
N ARG A 233 1.59 -2.58 -25.10
CA ARG A 233 0.68 -1.68 -25.81
C ARG A 233 1.44 -0.71 -26.72
N THR A 234 2.50 -0.08 -26.23
CA THR A 234 3.34 0.81 -27.05
C THR A 234 4.09 0.04 -28.13
N LEU A 235 4.56 -1.18 -27.83
CA LEU A 235 5.16 -2.06 -28.83
C LEU A 235 4.16 -2.43 -29.94
N HIS A 236 2.91 -2.73 -29.60
CA HIS A 236 1.87 -2.98 -30.58
C HIS A 236 1.65 -1.75 -31.48
N GLN A 237 1.49 -0.56 -30.89
CA GLN A 237 1.33 0.68 -31.66
C GLN A 237 2.50 0.95 -32.61
N GLN A 238 3.72 0.57 -32.22
CA GLN A 238 4.92 0.69 -33.07
C GLN A 238 4.93 -0.32 -34.23
N LEU A 239 4.56 -1.57 -33.96
CA LEU A 239 4.62 -2.67 -34.93
C LEU A 239 3.43 -2.68 -35.90
N ALA A 240 2.27 -2.26 -35.41
CA ALA A 240 1.02 -2.12 -36.13
C ALA A 240 0.45 -0.75 -35.78
N PRO A 241 0.81 0.32 -36.50
CA PRO A 241 0.21 1.63 -36.30
C PRO A 241 -1.29 1.56 -36.58
N GLU A 242 -2.03 2.45 -35.93
CA GLU A 242 -3.48 2.57 -36.10
C GLU A 242 -3.82 2.81 -37.58
N PRO A 243 -4.79 2.07 -38.15
CA PRO A 243 -5.25 2.33 -39.50
C PRO A 243 -5.76 3.77 -39.57
N LYS A 244 -5.19 4.58 -40.48
CA LYS A 244 -5.70 5.94 -40.71
C LYS A 244 -7.12 5.85 -41.23
N GLU A 245 -8.03 6.58 -40.60
CA GLU A 245 -9.31 6.89 -41.23
C GLU A 245 -9.02 7.77 -42.44
N TYR A 246 -9.42 7.30 -43.62
CA TYR A 246 -9.40 8.17 -44.79
C TYR A 246 -10.54 9.16 -44.57
N GLU A 247 -10.17 10.40 -44.24
CA GLU A 247 -11.05 11.56 -44.22
C GLU A 247 -11.58 11.76 -45.65
N ASN A 248 -12.61 11.02 -46.01
CA ASN A 248 -13.39 11.29 -47.21
C ASN A 248 -14.37 12.37 -46.79
N ASP A 249 -14.06 13.61 -47.17
CA ASP A 249 -14.72 14.88 -46.80
C ASP A 249 -16.28 14.94 -46.95
N GLU A 250 -16.94 13.87 -47.38
CA GLU A 250 -18.38 13.86 -47.72
C GLU A 250 -19.23 12.78 -47.01
N ARG A 251 -18.67 11.93 -46.13
CA ARG A 251 -19.48 10.99 -45.34
C ARG A 251 -19.21 11.09 -43.84
N TRP A 252 -20.19 11.70 -43.16
CA TRP A 252 -20.13 11.99 -41.72
C TRP A 252 -20.26 10.79 -40.79
N GLU A 253 -20.47 9.58 -41.28
CA GLU A 253 -20.55 8.38 -40.45
C GLU A 253 -20.10 7.18 -41.31
N GLU A 254 -18.80 6.92 -41.41
CA GLU A 254 -18.36 5.58 -41.81
C GLU A 254 -18.25 4.72 -40.54
N PRO A 255 -18.94 3.56 -40.48
CA PRO A 255 -18.78 2.63 -39.37
C PRO A 255 -17.31 2.25 -39.25
N GLU A 256 -16.84 2.06 -38.00
CA GLU A 256 -15.49 1.57 -37.71
C GLU A 256 -15.10 0.48 -38.72
N THR A 257 -14.07 0.75 -39.52
CA THR A 257 -13.68 -0.21 -40.55
C THR A 257 -13.29 -1.53 -39.87
N ALA A 258 -13.55 -2.66 -40.54
CA ALA A 258 -13.14 -3.98 -40.02
C ALA A 258 -11.64 -4.06 -39.67
N ALA A 259 -10.81 -3.20 -40.31
CA ALA A 259 -9.41 -3.02 -39.99
C ALA A 259 -9.20 -2.38 -38.60
N HIS A 260 -9.95 -1.34 -38.25
CA HIS A 260 -9.87 -0.65 -36.97
C HIS A 260 -10.30 -1.56 -35.81
N ILE A 261 -11.44 -2.26 -35.96
CA ILE A 261 -11.92 -3.26 -34.98
C ILE A 261 -10.85 -4.33 -34.74
N LYS A 262 -10.27 -4.88 -35.83
CA LYS A 262 -9.20 -5.87 -35.74
C LYS A 262 -7.97 -5.33 -35.03
N TRP A 263 -7.55 -4.11 -35.36
CA TRP A 263 -6.40 -3.45 -34.73
C TRP A 263 -6.63 -3.25 -33.23
N ARG A 264 -7.80 -2.75 -32.83
CA ARG A 264 -8.16 -2.55 -31.41
C ARG A 264 -8.17 -3.87 -30.64
N LYS A 265 -8.74 -4.94 -31.21
CA LYS A 265 -8.71 -6.29 -30.60
C LYS A 265 -7.27 -6.79 -30.41
N GLN A 266 -6.41 -6.59 -31.40
CA GLN A 266 -4.98 -6.95 -31.29
C GLN A 266 -4.27 -6.11 -30.23
N ARG A 267 -4.49 -4.79 -30.20
CA ARG A 267 -3.95 -3.90 -29.17
C ARG A 267 -4.35 -4.33 -27.77
N MET A 268 -5.62 -4.66 -27.56
CA MET A 268 -6.13 -5.14 -26.27
C MET A 268 -5.47 -6.46 -25.85
N MET A 269 -5.23 -7.38 -26.78
CA MET A 269 -4.49 -8.63 -26.51
C MET A 269 -3.07 -8.36 -26.02
N PHE A 270 -2.36 -7.41 -26.63
CA PHE A 270 -1.02 -7.01 -26.19
C PHE A 270 -1.06 -6.36 -24.80
N ASP A 271 -2.02 -5.47 -24.56
CA ASP A 271 -2.21 -4.81 -23.26
C ASP A 271 -2.42 -5.85 -22.14
N ILE A 272 -3.38 -6.77 -22.31
CA ILE A 272 -3.68 -7.77 -21.27
C ILE A 272 -2.56 -8.79 -21.08
N ALA A 273 -1.84 -9.18 -22.14
CA ALA A 273 -0.69 -10.08 -22.05
C ALA A 273 0.48 -9.42 -21.30
N GLY A 274 0.54 -8.09 -21.31
CA GLY A 274 1.58 -7.32 -20.65
C GLY A 274 1.50 -7.39 -19.13
N TYR A 275 0.29 -7.51 -18.55
CA TYR A 275 0.13 -7.66 -17.11
C TYR A 275 0.86 -8.89 -16.53
N PRO A 276 0.54 -10.15 -16.92
CA PRO A 276 1.20 -11.33 -16.36
C PRO A 276 2.70 -11.36 -16.69
N LEU A 277 3.11 -10.92 -17.89
CA LEU A 277 4.52 -10.83 -18.26
C LEU A 277 5.26 -9.85 -17.36
N GLY A 278 4.70 -8.65 -17.18
CA GLY A 278 5.22 -7.61 -16.30
C GLY A 278 5.34 -8.09 -14.86
N THR A 279 4.26 -8.64 -14.30
CA THR A 279 4.26 -9.20 -12.94
C THR A 279 5.31 -10.29 -12.77
N PHE A 280 5.46 -11.20 -13.74
CA PHE A 280 6.46 -12.25 -13.70
C PHE A 280 7.89 -11.68 -13.71
N LEU A 281 8.17 -10.68 -14.56
CA LEU A 281 9.46 -9.99 -14.58
C LEU A 281 9.73 -9.26 -13.27
N GLY A 282 8.73 -8.56 -12.72
CA GLY A 282 8.81 -7.91 -11.42
C GLY A 282 9.13 -8.91 -10.30
N HIS A 283 8.49 -10.10 -10.32
CA HIS A 283 8.78 -11.17 -9.37
C HIS A 283 10.23 -11.65 -9.48
N LYS A 284 10.73 -11.83 -10.70
CA LYS A 284 12.12 -12.26 -10.93
C LYS A 284 13.14 -11.23 -10.46
N LEU A 285 12.85 -9.93 -10.64
CA LEU A 285 13.76 -8.83 -10.28
C LEU A 285 13.75 -8.53 -8.77
N TYR A 286 12.57 -8.54 -8.15
CA TYR A 286 12.39 -8.06 -6.78
C TYR A 286 12.02 -9.16 -5.77
N GLY A 287 11.76 -10.39 -6.21
CA GLY A 287 11.39 -11.50 -5.33
C GLY A 287 12.45 -11.87 -4.29
N ARG A 288 13.70 -11.43 -4.48
CA ARG A 288 14.80 -11.60 -3.51
C ARG A 288 15.05 -10.37 -2.63
N ARG A 289 14.41 -9.25 -2.91
CA ARG A 289 14.59 -8.01 -2.15
C ARG A 289 13.51 -7.86 -1.10
N GLN A 290 13.88 -7.41 0.08
CA GLN A 290 12.95 -7.02 1.12
C GLN A 290 12.78 -5.51 1.05
N TYR A 291 11.56 -5.08 0.77
CA TYR A 291 11.17 -3.67 0.80
C TYR A 291 10.19 -3.47 1.94
N THR A 292 10.38 -2.36 2.66
CA THR A 292 9.37 -1.84 3.56
C THR A 292 8.19 -1.27 2.76
N PHE A 293 7.14 -0.88 3.46
CA PHE A 293 5.98 -0.24 2.82
C PHE A 293 6.32 1.13 2.24
N GLY A 294 7.11 1.96 2.93
CA GLY A 294 7.52 3.26 2.41
C GLY A 294 8.47 3.12 1.21
N ASP A 295 9.37 2.14 1.20
CA ASP A 295 10.21 1.87 0.02
C ASP A 295 9.37 1.56 -1.22
N ALA A 296 8.32 0.75 -1.06
CA ALA A 296 7.42 0.44 -2.16
C ALA A 296 6.67 1.68 -2.65
N MET A 297 6.20 2.51 -1.73
CA MET A 297 5.59 3.79 -2.07
C MET A 297 6.58 4.72 -2.77
N MET A 298 7.85 4.71 -2.40
CA MET A 298 8.91 5.44 -3.10
C MET A 298 9.04 4.95 -4.54
N LEU A 299 8.95 3.65 -4.82
CA LEU A 299 8.92 3.14 -6.21
C LEU A 299 7.68 3.63 -6.98
N VAL A 300 6.51 3.70 -6.34
CA VAL A 300 5.29 4.27 -6.95
C VAL A 300 5.49 5.74 -7.28
N VAL A 301 6.05 6.52 -6.35
CA VAL A 301 6.37 7.94 -6.53
C VAL A 301 7.36 8.11 -7.68
N GLY A 302 8.46 7.36 -7.68
CA GLY A 302 9.46 7.36 -8.74
C GLY A 302 8.88 7.05 -10.11
N ARG A 303 8.00 6.05 -10.23
CA ARG A 303 7.28 5.78 -11.49
C ARG A 303 6.44 6.99 -11.91
N THR A 304 5.68 7.55 -10.98
CA THR A 304 4.68 8.58 -11.27
C THR A 304 5.37 9.88 -11.69
N THR A 305 6.36 10.33 -10.91
CA THR A 305 7.19 11.49 -11.26
C THR A 305 7.97 11.25 -12.54
N GLY A 306 8.49 10.04 -12.74
CA GLY A 306 9.15 9.64 -14.00
C GLY A 306 8.24 9.75 -15.22
N ILE A 307 6.98 9.32 -15.13
CA ILE A 307 5.96 9.48 -16.19
C ILE A 307 5.73 10.96 -16.50
N PHE A 308 5.50 11.77 -15.46
CA PHE A 308 5.27 13.22 -15.63
C PHE A 308 6.50 13.93 -16.21
N TYR A 309 7.69 13.62 -15.71
CA TYR A 309 8.94 14.18 -16.23
C TYR A 309 9.20 13.71 -17.66
N GLY A 310 8.86 12.47 -18.02
CA GLY A 310 8.91 12.01 -19.39
C GLY A 310 8.02 12.84 -20.32
N ALA A 311 6.78 13.12 -19.90
CA ALA A 311 5.85 13.97 -20.66
C ALA A 311 6.37 15.42 -20.82
N MET A 312 6.88 16.01 -19.74
CA MET A 312 7.50 17.34 -19.77
C MET A 312 8.77 17.36 -20.65
N VAL A 313 9.58 16.30 -20.59
CA VAL A 313 10.76 16.17 -21.46
C VAL A 313 10.36 16.07 -22.93
N SER A 314 9.28 15.38 -23.28
CA SER A 314 8.80 15.36 -24.66
C SER A 314 8.40 16.76 -25.17
N ASP A 315 7.74 17.57 -24.34
CA ASP A 315 7.40 18.96 -24.70
C ASP A 315 8.65 19.84 -24.84
N ILE A 316 9.63 19.69 -23.94
CA ILE A 316 10.95 20.36 -24.05
C ILE A 316 11.63 20.03 -25.38
N PHE A 317 11.53 18.79 -25.88
CA PHE A 317 12.07 18.43 -27.18
C PHE A 317 11.20 18.87 -28.37
N GLY A 318 10.03 19.46 -28.12
CA GLY A 318 9.10 19.88 -29.15
C GLY A 318 8.44 18.71 -29.88
N LEU A 319 8.35 17.56 -29.22
CA LEU A 319 7.61 16.42 -29.73
C LEU A 319 6.13 16.74 -29.53
N ARG A 320 5.42 16.92 -30.64
CA ARG A 320 3.99 17.24 -30.61
C ARG A 320 3.22 16.01 -30.15
N VAL A 321 2.30 16.22 -29.21
CA VAL A 321 1.29 15.24 -28.83
C VAL A 321 0.28 15.12 -29.98
N ASP A 322 0.70 14.50 -31.09
CA ASP A 322 -0.27 13.85 -31.96
C ASP A 322 -0.63 12.53 -31.28
N GLU A 323 -1.92 12.21 -31.19
CA GLU A 323 -2.41 11.00 -30.50
C GLU A 323 -1.79 9.70 -31.03
N HIS A 324 -1.17 9.76 -32.22
CA HIS A 324 -0.52 8.65 -32.89
C HIS A 324 1.01 8.64 -32.74
N ASP A 325 1.60 9.62 -32.03
CA ASP A 325 3.05 9.69 -31.86
C ASP A 325 3.56 8.69 -30.81
N THR A 326 3.95 7.53 -31.31
CA THR A 326 4.62 6.46 -30.54
C THR A 326 5.88 6.95 -29.80
N ALA A 327 6.55 8.01 -30.27
CA ALA A 327 7.77 8.52 -29.64
C ALA A 327 7.49 9.05 -28.23
N ILE A 328 6.40 9.79 -28.04
CA ILE A 328 6.00 10.34 -26.73
C ILE A 328 5.67 9.19 -25.76
N SER A 329 4.95 8.17 -26.24
CA SER A 329 4.64 6.99 -25.42
C SER A 329 5.93 6.29 -24.94
N TRP A 330 6.94 6.16 -25.79
CA TRP A 330 8.24 5.61 -25.41
C TRP A 330 8.99 6.49 -24.41
N ILE A 331 8.97 7.81 -24.57
CA ILE A 331 9.63 8.73 -23.64
C ILE A 331 8.96 8.72 -22.28
N VAL A 332 7.62 8.75 -22.22
CA VAL A 332 6.86 8.65 -20.97
C VAL A 332 7.13 7.31 -20.27
N LEU A 333 7.16 6.21 -21.04
CA LEU A 333 7.50 4.89 -20.52
C LEU A 333 8.94 4.81 -20.01
N ALA A 334 9.89 5.37 -20.76
CA ALA A 334 11.29 5.46 -20.34
C ALA A 334 11.45 6.31 -19.08
N GLY A 335 10.70 7.40 -18.97
CA GLY A 335 10.61 8.24 -17.77
C GLY A 335 10.11 7.44 -16.58
N GLY A 336 9.00 6.70 -16.72
CA GLY A 336 8.46 5.86 -15.65
C GLY A 336 9.43 4.75 -15.20
N LEU A 337 10.07 4.05 -16.14
CA LEU A 337 11.08 3.03 -15.85
C LEU A 337 12.34 3.62 -15.20
N GLY A 338 12.82 4.76 -15.75
CA GLY A 338 13.96 5.50 -15.23
C GLY A 338 13.71 6.03 -13.82
N GLY A 339 12.49 6.50 -13.55
CA GLY A 339 12.05 6.95 -12.23
C GLY A 339 12.02 5.82 -11.19
N ILE A 340 11.47 4.65 -11.53
CA ILE A 340 11.54 3.46 -10.66
C ILE A 340 13.00 3.10 -10.38
N TRP A 341 13.83 3.03 -11.42
CA TRP A 341 15.23 2.67 -11.28
C TRP A 341 16.02 3.68 -10.43
N ALA A 342 15.80 4.98 -10.66
CA ALA A 342 16.44 6.06 -9.91
C ALA A 342 16.04 6.00 -8.44
N THR A 343 14.76 5.83 -8.14
CA THR A 343 14.27 5.74 -6.77
C THR A 343 14.71 4.45 -6.07
N ASP A 344 14.76 3.31 -6.78
CA ASP A 344 15.32 2.06 -6.26
C ASP A 344 16.79 2.22 -5.82
N ARG A 345 17.59 2.98 -6.59
CA ARG A 345 18.97 3.31 -6.21
C ARG A 345 19.02 4.31 -5.06
N PHE A 346 18.11 5.28 -5.05
CA PHE A 346 18.04 6.32 -4.03
C PHE A 346 17.74 5.77 -2.64
N ILE A 347 16.83 4.78 -2.55
CA ILE A 347 16.42 4.16 -1.29
C ILE A 347 17.35 3.03 -0.84
N LYS A 348 18.37 2.67 -1.63
CA LYS A 348 19.22 1.53 -1.31
C LYS A 348 19.97 1.75 0.02
N GLY A 349 19.70 0.90 1.01
CA GLY A 349 20.32 0.98 2.33
C GLY A 349 19.64 1.98 3.28
N GLU A 350 18.42 2.41 2.94
CA GLU A 350 17.54 3.21 3.77
C GLU A 350 16.15 2.56 3.75
N ASP A 351 15.50 2.49 4.91
CA ASP A 351 14.15 1.94 5.05
C ASP A 351 13.19 3.11 5.29
N TYR A 352 12.38 3.44 4.28
CA TYR A 352 11.45 4.56 4.39
C TYR A 352 10.15 4.15 5.09
N SER A 353 9.65 5.02 5.96
CA SER A 353 8.27 4.93 6.45
C SER A 353 7.29 5.56 5.45
N PHE A 354 6.01 5.22 5.54
CA PHE A 354 4.97 5.86 4.72
C PHE A 354 4.95 7.38 4.87
N GLY A 355 5.06 7.87 6.12
CA GLY A 355 5.04 9.30 6.41
C GLY A 355 6.20 10.03 5.76
N GLN A 356 7.40 9.43 5.80
CA GLN A 356 8.58 9.99 5.15
C GLN A 356 8.39 10.05 3.63
N THR A 357 7.89 8.97 3.01
CA THR A 357 7.58 8.96 1.57
C THR A 357 6.54 10.01 1.19
N ALA A 358 5.49 10.18 2.00
CA ALA A 358 4.47 11.18 1.79
C ALA A 358 5.05 12.61 1.87
N LEU A 359 5.86 12.89 2.89
CA LEU A 359 6.53 14.19 3.03
C LEU A 359 7.50 14.46 1.88
N LEU A 360 8.30 13.49 1.46
CA LEU A 360 9.16 13.61 0.29
C LEU A 360 8.38 13.95 -0.98
N THR A 361 7.25 13.26 -1.19
CA THR A 361 6.36 13.50 -2.33
C THR A 361 5.79 14.91 -2.28
N LEU A 362 5.30 15.36 -1.11
CA LEU A 362 4.79 16.71 -0.91
C LEU A 362 5.88 17.77 -1.09
N GLY A 363 7.10 17.52 -0.63
CA GLY A 363 8.26 18.38 -0.87
C GLY A 363 8.55 18.51 -2.36
N GLY A 364 8.47 17.41 -3.11
CA GLY A 364 8.60 17.41 -4.56
C GLY A 364 7.48 18.18 -5.27
N ILE A 365 6.24 18.04 -4.84
CA ILE A 365 5.11 18.80 -5.40
C ILE A 365 5.25 20.29 -5.09
N ALA A 366 5.56 20.64 -3.82
CA ALA A 366 5.72 22.01 -3.38
C ALA A 366 6.88 22.72 -4.10
N GLY A 367 8.01 22.03 -4.28
CA GLY A 367 9.15 22.56 -5.04
C GLY A 367 8.81 22.81 -6.51
N GLY A 368 8.05 21.91 -7.14
CA GLY A 368 7.57 22.07 -8.52
C GLY A 368 6.62 23.26 -8.64
N ALA A 369 5.62 23.35 -7.75
CA ALA A 369 4.67 24.46 -7.71
C ALA A 369 5.35 25.81 -7.43
N PHE A 370 6.34 25.83 -6.55
CA PHE A 370 7.13 27.03 -6.27
C PHE A 370 7.91 27.49 -7.52
N ALA A 371 8.60 26.59 -8.21
CA ALA A 371 9.32 26.93 -9.44
C ALA A 371 8.38 27.36 -10.57
N PHE A 372 7.22 26.70 -10.69
CA PHE A 372 6.16 27.10 -11.61
C PHE A 372 5.68 28.53 -11.31
N GLY A 373 5.37 28.85 -10.05
CA GLY A 373 4.95 30.19 -9.62
C GLY A 373 6.00 31.28 -9.85
N LEU A 374 7.29 30.97 -9.69
CA LEU A 374 8.36 31.91 -10.05
C LEU A 374 8.39 32.21 -11.55
N GLY A 375 8.12 31.22 -12.40
CA GLY A 375 7.99 31.42 -13.85
C GLY A 375 6.88 32.43 -14.19
N ILE A 376 5.73 32.32 -13.51
CA ILE A 376 4.60 33.25 -13.67
C ILE A 376 5.00 34.67 -13.26
N ILE A 377 5.63 34.84 -12.09
CA ILE A 377 6.03 36.16 -11.57
C ILE A 377 7.07 36.82 -12.48
N ALA A 378 7.96 36.02 -13.08
CA ALA A 378 8.97 36.49 -14.01
C ALA A 378 8.43 36.76 -15.43
N ASP A 379 7.12 36.61 -15.66
CA ASP A 379 6.45 36.78 -16.95
C ASP A 379 7.11 35.98 -18.09
N VAL A 380 7.55 34.76 -17.75
CA VAL A 380 8.04 33.82 -18.76
C VAL A 380 6.82 33.34 -19.56
N ASP A 381 6.91 33.27 -20.89
CA ASP A 381 5.78 32.78 -21.70
C ASP A 381 5.53 31.28 -21.43
N PHE A 382 4.30 30.93 -21.02
CA PHE A 382 3.88 29.55 -20.71
C PHE A 382 4.07 28.56 -21.86
N LYS A 383 4.18 29.05 -23.09
CA LYS A 383 4.50 28.21 -24.27
C LYS A 383 5.97 27.82 -24.33
N THR A 384 6.79 28.29 -23.41
CA THR A 384 8.22 28.03 -23.42
C THR A 384 8.57 26.79 -22.61
N LYS A 385 9.43 25.97 -23.22
CA LYS A 385 10.11 24.79 -22.67
C LYS A 385 10.79 25.04 -21.30
N TYR A 386 10.99 26.31 -20.95
CA TYR A 386 11.55 26.72 -19.67
C TYR A 386 10.65 26.35 -18.48
N TYR A 387 9.32 26.35 -18.63
CA TYR A 387 8.39 26.01 -17.55
C TYR A 387 8.52 24.56 -17.11
N ASP A 388 8.58 23.64 -18.06
CA ASP A 388 8.75 22.23 -17.80
C ASP A 388 10.10 21.95 -17.15
N ALA A 389 11.17 22.55 -17.66
CA ALA A 389 12.50 22.43 -17.08
C ALA A 389 12.56 22.99 -15.65
N ALA A 390 11.95 24.16 -15.41
CA ALA A 390 11.87 24.77 -14.09
C ALA A 390 11.03 23.93 -13.12
N THR A 391 9.90 23.37 -13.57
CA THR A 391 9.02 22.53 -12.75
C THR A 391 9.71 21.23 -12.36
N ILE A 392 10.40 20.56 -13.29
CA ILE A 392 11.23 19.38 -13.00
C ILE A 392 12.32 19.74 -11.98
N GLY A 393 13.07 20.82 -12.24
CA GLY A 393 14.17 21.25 -11.38
C GLY A 393 13.70 21.62 -9.96
N GLY A 394 12.63 22.40 -9.86
CA GLY A 394 12.00 22.77 -8.60
C GLY A 394 11.48 21.55 -7.84
N SER A 395 10.86 20.61 -8.55
CA SER A 395 10.34 19.39 -7.94
C SER A 395 11.44 18.49 -7.38
N LEU A 396 12.52 18.29 -8.13
CA LEU A 396 13.70 17.56 -7.65
C LEU A 396 14.37 18.28 -6.47
N ALA A 397 14.47 19.61 -6.52
CA ALA A 397 15.04 20.41 -5.43
C ALA A 397 14.21 20.29 -4.15
N GLY A 398 12.88 20.44 -4.25
CA GLY A 398 11.97 20.29 -3.11
C GLY A 398 12.05 18.89 -2.49
N PHE A 399 12.04 17.85 -3.33
CA PHE A 399 12.21 16.46 -2.89
C PHE A 399 13.53 16.25 -2.14
N PHE A 400 14.65 16.75 -2.69
CA PHE A 400 15.98 16.59 -2.10
C PHE A 400 16.15 17.40 -0.80
N LEU A 401 15.60 18.62 -0.74
CA LEU A 401 15.61 19.44 0.47
C LEU A 401 14.81 18.76 1.58
N THR A 402 13.63 18.21 1.29
CA THR A 402 12.86 17.45 2.26
C THR A 402 13.62 16.21 2.74
N ARG A 403 14.35 15.51 1.86
CA ARG A 403 15.22 14.39 2.27
C ARG A 403 16.35 14.81 3.21
N ARG A 404 16.87 16.03 3.10
CA ARG A 404 17.89 16.51 4.06
C ARG A 404 17.31 16.77 5.45
N ILE A 405 16.03 17.11 5.52
CA ILE A 405 15.31 17.35 6.78
C ILE A 405 14.92 16.02 7.43
N ILE A 406 14.44 15.07 6.63
CA ILE A 406 14.01 13.75 7.08
C ILE A 406 15.23 12.81 7.11
N ASN A 407 15.69 12.42 8.29
CA ASN A 407 16.77 11.44 8.41
C ASN A 407 16.20 10.03 8.67
N PRO A 408 16.07 9.18 7.63
CA PRO A 408 15.45 7.86 7.79
C PRO A 408 16.24 6.95 8.75
N ARG A 409 17.56 7.14 8.86
CA ARG A 409 18.40 6.34 9.77
C ARG A 409 18.21 6.73 11.23
N LEU A 410 18.04 8.03 11.51
CA LEU A 410 17.79 8.50 12.87
C LEU A 410 16.43 8.02 13.33
N GLU A 411 15.39 8.14 12.51
CA GLU A 411 14.05 7.67 12.89
C GLU A 411 13.98 6.16 13.10
N LEU A 412 14.72 5.32 12.35
CA LEU A 412 14.81 3.89 12.69
C LEU A 412 15.55 3.61 14.01
N ALA A 413 16.53 4.44 14.36
CA ALA A 413 17.25 4.34 15.63
C ALA A 413 16.38 4.79 16.81
N THR A 414 15.56 5.83 16.63
CA THR A 414 14.62 6.32 17.66
C THR A 414 13.34 5.49 17.72
N ALA A 415 12.83 5.00 16.59
CA ALA A 415 11.69 4.10 16.47
C ALA A 415 12.07 2.63 16.78
N GLY A 416 13.27 2.41 17.35
CA GLY A 416 13.77 1.11 17.75
C GLY A 416 12.65 0.23 18.31
N ARG A 417 12.22 -0.74 17.49
CA ARG A 417 11.23 -1.78 17.81
C ARG A 417 9.81 -1.34 18.18
N SER A 418 9.41 -0.08 18.02
CA SER A 418 7.99 0.26 18.14
C SER A 418 7.28 -0.07 16.84
N GLY A 419 6.69 -1.27 16.76
CA GLY A 419 5.86 -1.73 15.65
C GLY A 419 4.52 -1.00 15.52
N LYS A 420 4.37 0.19 16.14
CA LYS A 420 3.14 0.96 16.10
C LYS A 420 2.96 1.52 14.70
N GLN A 421 1.97 0.96 14.00
CA GLN A 421 1.56 1.44 12.69
C GLN A 421 0.96 2.84 12.84
N PRO A 422 1.26 3.76 11.91
CA PRO A 422 0.64 5.08 11.94
C PRO A 422 -0.89 4.92 11.91
N GLN A 423 -1.56 5.45 12.92
CA GLN A 423 -3.02 5.45 12.97
C GLN A 423 -3.51 6.67 12.20
N LEU A 424 -4.11 6.41 11.04
CA LEU A 424 -4.85 7.40 10.27
C LEU A 424 -6.25 7.52 10.89
N ASN A 425 -6.42 8.53 11.73
CA ASN A 425 -7.73 8.91 12.24
C ASN A 425 -8.41 9.83 11.23
N LEU A 426 -9.39 9.28 10.53
CA LEU A 426 -10.32 10.05 9.72
C LEU A 426 -11.41 10.57 10.65
N SER A 427 -11.41 11.87 10.92
CA SER A 427 -12.48 12.53 11.67
C SER A 427 -13.29 13.41 10.73
N LEU A 428 -14.61 13.29 10.78
CA LEU A 428 -15.50 14.24 10.13
C LEU A 428 -15.74 15.36 11.13
N GLN A 429 -15.12 16.51 10.89
CA GLN A 429 -15.37 17.70 11.70
C GLN A 429 -16.33 18.61 10.93
N PRO A 430 -17.33 19.19 11.58
CA PRO A 430 -18.15 20.23 10.96
C PRO A 430 -17.29 21.49 10.78
N ALA A 431 -17.09 21.95 9.55
CA ALA A 431 -16.52 23.27 9.28
C ALA A 431 -17.61 24.23 8.80
N MET A 432 -17.63 25.42 9.38
CA MET A 432 -18.50 26.51 8.94
C MET A 432 -17.80 27.26 7.80
N VAL A 433 -18.33 27.12 6.59
CA VAL A 433 -17.88 27.90 5.43
C VAL A 433 -19.06 28.74 4.96
N GLY A 434 -18.99 30.06 5.16
CA GLY A 434 -20.03 30.99 4.73
C GLY A 434 -21.39 30.83 5.42
N GLY A 435 -21.42 30.39 6.69
CA GLY A 435 -22.66 30.19 7.45
C GLY A 435 -23.36 28.85 7.21
N ALA A 436 -22.85 28.00 6.31
CA ALA A 436 -23.27 26.61 6.15
C ALA A 436 -22.31 25.67 6.90
N VAL A 437 -22.87 24.68 7.61
CA VAL A 437 -22.09 23.60 8.23
C VAL A 437 -21.84 22.52 7.17
N LEU A 438 -20.61 22.44 6.67
CA LEU A 438 -20.18 21.40 5.75
C LEU A 438 -19.31 20.39 6.50
N PRO A 439 -19.49 19.08 6.29
CA PRO A 439 -18.58 18.07 6.83
C PRO A 439 -17.21 18.23 6.14
N THR A 440 -16.16 18.54 6.89
CA THR A 440 -14.79 18.48 6.41
C THR A 440 -14.15 17.18 6.86
N LEU A 441 -13.43 16.55 5.93
CA LEU A 441 -12.63 15.36 6.20
C LEU A 441 -11.31 15.81 6.85
N GLY A 442 -11.23 15.70 8.17
CA GLY A 442 -9.98 15.84 8.90
C GLY A 442 -9.19 14.54 8.80
N ILE A 443 -7.99 14.60 8.23
CA ILE A 443 -7.05 13.49 8.22
C ILE A 443 -6.01 13.78 9.31
N GLU A 444 -6.09 13.09 10.44
CA GLU A 444 -5.09 13.15 11.50
C GLU A 444 -4.23 11.89 11.44
N ALA A 445 -2.97 12.04 11.04
CA ALA A 445 -1.99 10.98 11.16
C ALA A 445 -1.30 11.08 12.53
N ARG A 446 -1.50 10.08 13.38
CA ARG A 446 -0.73 9.93 14.63
C ARG A 446 0.40 8.94 14.39
N TRP A 447 1.62 9.40 14.67
CA TRP A 447 2.87 8.66 14.54
C TRP A 447 3.28 8.09 15.89
#